data_AF-A0A2A4XI20-F1
#
_entry.id   AF-A0A2A4XI20-F1
#
_cell.length_a   1.000
_cell.length_b   1.000
_cell.length_c   1.000
_cell.angle_alpha   90.00
_cell.angle_beta   90.00
_cell.angle_gamma   90.00
#
_symmetry.space_group_name_H-M   'P 1'
#
loop_
_entity.id
_entity.type
_entity.pdbx_description
1 polymer ?
#
loop_
_entity_poly.entity_id
_entity_poly.type
_entity_poly.pdbx_seq_one_letter_code
_entity_poly.pdbx_strand_id
1 'polypeptide(L)'
;MSTPAPVRLIEYALNRFSYPVPTVGAIVGIPLFTLFVISGGFRPMPEYDLWNRPMEIMGVFLLLAILPAGLLMWFTAWVRSSESLFSDIHSQVPQSSESQMKRYRLGKYWPIAVVLGTTFAILGNINGSSLSLDSESEIFVTSAAIAFGQIFMWSIVAVTLLFVFNDDLLLYQYGKSVRVNIYNLDRLNGFGRAALSQFLMVIGALALTTLQSLDRDFQWVNYANGLYVGIPSAIIFVLLPTWTIRKNIRREKAQALASINTEIQLSSTGLDNESLVRLNGLIARRDQVQHTRTWPMDISIFSRFLFYIFIPPLAWLGAALMEVMLDSFLAG
;
A
#
# COMPACT_ATOMS: atom_id res chain seq x y z
N MET A 1 3.70 -14.99 22.71
CA MET A 1 3.96 -13.54 22.55
C MET A 1 2.65 -12.89 22.19
N SER A 2 2.27 -11.82 22.89
CA SER A 2 1.00 -11.13 22.68
C SER A 2 0.96 -10.45 21.32
N THR A 3 -0.20 -10.52 20.64
CA THR A 3 -0.49 -9.69 19.48
C THR A 3 -0.32 -8.20 19.84
N PRO A 4 0.27 -7.38 18.95
CA PRO A 4 0.53 -5.98 19.24
C PRO A 4 -0.79 -5.20 19.41
N ALA A 5 -0.77 -4.15 20.23
CA ALA A 5 -2.00 -3.45 20.63
C ALA A 5 -2.83 -2.90 19.44
N PRO A 6 -2.24 -2.27 18.40
CA PRO A 6 -3.01 -1.80 17.25
C PRO A 6 -3.74 -2.92 16.51
N VAL A 7 -3.09 -4.08 16.35
CA VAL A 7 -3.71 -5.25 15.71
C VAL A 7 -4.83 -5.83 16.58
N ARG A 8 -4.63 -5.92 17.90
CA ARG A 8 -5.69 -6.36 18.82
C ARG A 8 -6.93 -5.49 18.79
N LEU A 9 -6.77 -4.18 18.66
CA LEU A 9 -7.88 -3.24 18.53
C LEU A 9 -8.68 -3.50 17.24
N ILE A 10 -7.99 -3.79 16.15
CA ILE A 10 -8.62 -4.12 14.86
C ILE A 10 -9.29 -5.49 14.91
N GLU A 11 -8.64 -6.52 15.45
CA GLU A 11 -9.22 -7.85 15.67
C GLU A 11 -10.48 -7.74 16.55
N TYR A 12 -10.43 -6.93 17.61
CA TYR A 12 -11.60 -6.64 18.42
C TYR A 12 -12.73 -5.99 17.61
N ALA A 13 -12.42 -4.98 16.78
CA ALA A 13 -13.41 -4.34 15.93
C ALA A 13 -14.02 -5.32 14.90
N LEU A 14 -13.20 -6.15 14.26
CA LEU A 14 -13.62 -7.19 13.31
C LEU A 14 -14.59 -8.19 13.94
N ASN A 15 -14.36 -8.56 15.21
CA ASN A 15 -15.22 -9.50 15.93
C ASN A 15 -16.47 -8.85 16.54
N ARG A 16 -16.42 -7.55 16.85
CA ARG A 16 -17.48 -6.84 17.57
C ARG A 16 -18.54 -6.25 16.64
N PHE A 17 -18.17 -5.76 15.46
CA PHE A 17 -19.05 -4.99 14.59
C PHE A 17 -19.44 -5.78 13.33
N SER A 18 -20.69 -5.62 12.88
CA SER A 18 -21.15 -6.24 11.62
C SER A 18 -20.50 -5.62 10.38
N TYR A 19 -20.15 -4.33 10.45
CA TYR A 19 -19.49 -3.57 9.39
C TYR A 19 -18.18 -2.96 9.88
N PRO A 20 -17.18 -3.79 10.23
CA PRO A 20 -16.02 -3.34 11.00
C PRO A 20 -15.17 -2.31 10.25
N VAL A 21 -15.05 -2.43 8.93
CA VAL A 21 -14.29 -1.50 8.09
C VAL A 21 -14.85 -0.06 8.18
N PRO A 22 -16.09 0.22 7.75
CA PRO A 22 -16.63 1.58 7.85
C PRO A 22 -16.81 2.05 9.29
N THR A 23 -17.05 1.14 10.26
CA THR A 23 -17.13 1.51 11.68
C THR A 23 -15.79 2.05 12.20
N VAL A 24 -14.66 1.40 11.91
CA VAL A 24 -13.33 1.90 12.30
C VAL A 24 -13.06 3.26 11.67
N GLY A 25 -13.40 3.43 10.38
CA GLY A 25 -13.29 4.70 9.70
C GLY A 25 -14.12 5.80 10.35
N ALA A 26 -15.38 5.53 10.68
CA ALA A 26 -16.29 6.49 11.33
C ALA A 26 -15.83 6.87 12.73
N ILE A 27 -15.34 5.92 13.53
CA ILE A 27 -14.82 6.15 14.89
C ILE A 27 -13.66 7.15 14.88
N VAL A 28 -12.86 7.21 13.81
CA VAL A 28 -11.73 8.14 13.71
C VAL A 28 -12.09 9.40 12.94
N GLY A 29 -12.77 9.25 11.80
CA GLY A 29 -13.12 10.35 10.91
C GLY A 29 -14.12 11.34 11.53
N ILE A 30 -15.17 10.86 12.21
CA ILE A 30 -16.19 11.75 12.79
C ILE A 30 -15.60 12.65 13.90
N PRO A 31 -14.84 12.13 14.87
CA PRO A 31 -14.21 12.99 15.87
C PRO A 31 -13.20 13.98 15.29
N LEU A 32 -12.37 13.56 14.32
CA LEU A 32 -11.42 14.48 13.67
C LEU A 32 -12.14 15.58 12.90
N PHE A 33 -13.17 15.23 12.12
CA PHE A 33 -13.97 16.21 11.41
C PHE A 33 -14.64 17.20 12.38
N THR A 34 -15.22 16.68 13.46
CA THR A 34 -15.86 17.50 14.51
C THR A 34 -14.83 18.43 15.18
N LEU A 35 -13.63 17.93 15.49
CA LEU A 35 -12.53 18.71 16.05
C LEU A 35 -12.18 19.90 15.14
N PHE A 36 -12.04 19.67 13.84
CA PHE A 36 -11.69 20.74 12.89
C PHE A 36 -12.81 21.75 12.66
N VAL A 37 -14.07 21.31 12.73
CA VAL A 37 -15.23 22.22 12.69
C VAL A 37 -15.23 23.12 13.93
N ILE A 38 -15.07 22.54 15.13
CA ILE A 38 -15.08 23.28 16.39
C ILE A 38 -13.87 24.20 16.52
N SER A 39 -12.70 23.79 16.02
CA SER A 39 -11.48 24.60 16.08
C SER A 39 -11.53 25.85 15.23
N GLY A 40 -12.59 26.07 14.44
CA GLY A 40 -12.70 27.22 13.56
C GLY A 40 -12.01 27.02 12.21
N GLY A 41 -11.74 25.78 11.82
CA GLY A 41 -11.06 25.48 10.56
C GLY A 41 -11.78 26.01 9.31
N PHE A 42 -13.09 26.19 9.39
CA PHE A 42 -13.90 26.74 8.30
C PHE A 42 -14.20 28.24 8.42
N ARG A 43 -13.62 28.92 9.43
CA ARG A 43 -13.81 30.37 9.60
C ARG A 43 -12.72 31.11 8.83
N PRO A 44 -13.06 31.99 7.87
CA PRO A 44 -12.08 32.83 7.21
C PRO A 44 -11.49 33.83 8.21
N MET A 45 -10.16 33.94 8.25
CA MET A 45 -9.42 34.86 9.11
C MET A 45 -8.41 35.65 8.27
N PRO A 46 -8.87 36.62 7.45
CA PRO A 46 -8.06 37.27 6.41
C PRO A 46 -6.83 38.04 6.92
N GLU A 47 -6.76 38.27 8.23
CA GLU A 47 -5.63 38.93 8.90
C GLU A 47 -4.38 38.03 8.99
N TYR A 48 -4.52 36.73 8.74
CA TYR A 48 -3.44 35.76 8.82
C TYR A 48 -3.12 35.16 7.45
N ASP A 49 -1.83 35.12 7.10
CA ASP A 49 -1.36 34.66 5.79
C ASP A 49 -1.87 33.27 5.39
N LEU A 50 -1.98 32.35 6.36
CA LEU A 50 -2.48 30.99 6.13
C LEU A 50 -3.94 31.01 5.60
N TRP A 51 -4.75 31.99 6.03
CA TRP A 51 -6.17 32.12 5.71
C TRP A 51 -6.48 32.95 4.48
N ASN A 52 -5.46 33.47 3.80
CA ASN A 52 -5.62 34.08 2.49
C ASN A 52 -6.00 33.06 1.40
N ARG A 53 -5.90 31.75 1.69
CA ARG A 53 -6.21 30.62 0.81
C ARG A 53 -7.20 29.65 1.48
N PRO A 54 -8.50 30.02 1.62
CA PRO A 54 -9.47 29.22 2.38
C PRO A 54 -9.69 27.81 1.81
N MET A 55 -9.52 27.64 0.50
CA MET A 55 -9.62 26.33 -0.15
C MET A 55 -8.46 25.40 0.22
N GLU A 56 -7.24 25.92 0.35
CA GLU A 56 -6.06 25.15 0.77
C GLU A 56 -6.26 24.61 2.20
N ILE A 57 -6.70 25.49 3.10
CA ILE A 57 -7.01 25.13 4.49
C ILE A 57 -8.09 24.04 4.56
N MET A 58 -9.19 24.21 3.80
CA MET A 58 -10.25 23.20 3.74
C MET A 58 -9.69 21.86 3.23
N GLY A 59 -8.82 21.90 2.23
CA GLY A 59 -8.11 20.76 1.70
C GLY A 59 -7.25 20.03 2.73
N VAL A 60 -6.48 20.80 3.50
CA VAL A 60 -5.68 20.28 4.62
C VAL A 60 -6.58 19.63 5.67
N PHE A 61 -7.70 20.25 6.07
CA PHE A 61 -8.60 19.65 7.06
C PHE A 61 -9.26 18.38 6.56
N LEU A 62 -9.71 18.37 5.31
CA LEU A 62 -10.27 17.17 4.69
C LEU A 62 -9.23 16.06 4.65
N LEU A 63 -7.97 16.37 4.28
CA LEU A 63 -6.90 15.38 4.32
C LEU A 63 -6.69 14.86 5.74
N LEU A 64 -6.53 15.75 6.73
CA LEU A 64 -6.26 15.38 8.12
C LEU A 64 -7.38 14.57 8.76
N ALA A 65 -8.62 14.72 8.31
CA ALA A 65 -9.75 13.91 8.78
C ALA A 65 -9.91 12.60 7.99
N ILE A 66 -9.83 12.65 6.66
CA ILE A 66 -10.17 11.54 5.77
C ILE A 66 -9.02 10.55 5.65
N LEU A 67 -7.77 11.01 5.52
CA LEU A 67 -6.64 10.11 5.27
C LEU A 67 -6.37 9.14 6.43
N PRO A 68 -6.35 9.56 7.72
CA PRO A 68 -6.16 8.62 8.82
C PRO A 68 -7.31 7.60 8.92
N ALA A 69 -8.55 8.05 8.71
CA ALA A 69 -9.72 7.19 8.70
C ALA A 69 -9.66 6.18 7.55
N GLY A 70 -9.34 6.64 6.33
CA GLY A 70 -9.19 5.82 5.13
C GLY A 70 -8.09 4.79 5.26
N LEU A 71 -6.92 5.18 5.77
CA LEU A 71 -5.81 4.25 6.05
C LEU A 71 -6.21 3.16 7.04
N LEU A 72 -6.89 3.50 8.13
CA LEU A 72 -7.37 2.51 9.09
C LEU A 72 -8.47 1.61 8.53
N MET A 73 -9.34 2.14 7.67
CA MET A 73 -10.32 1.34 6.92
C MET A 73 -9.62 0.32 6.02
N TRP A 74 -8.67 0.78 5.20
CA TRP A 74 -7.91 -0.09 4.30
C TRP A 74 -7.07 -1.10 5.07
N PHE A 75 -6.45 -0.69 6.17
CA PHE A 75 -5.68 -1.58 7.03
C PHE A 75 -6.58 -2.64 7.70
N THR A 76 -7.78 -2.26 8.16
CA THR A 76 -8.77 -3.21 8.70
C THR A 76 -9.24 -4.20 7.63
N ALA A 77 -9.52 -3.71 6.42
CA ALA A 77 -9.88 -4.56 5.28
C ALA A 77 -8.74 -5.51 4.90
N TRP A 78 -7.49 -5.05 4.96
CA TRP A 78 -6.29 -5.85 4.76
C TRP A 78 -6.12 -6.93 5.84
N VAL A 79 -6.24 -6.59 7.13
CA VAL A 79 -6.14 -7.58 8.22
C VAL A 79 -7.17 -8.69 8.01
N ARG A 80 -8.41 -8.34 7.63
CA ARG A 80 -9.46 -9.31 7.34
C ARG A 80 -9.15 -10.20 6.12
N SER A 81 -8.68 -9.62 5.01
CA SER A 81 -8.44 -10.37 3.77
C SER A 81 -7.13 -11.17 3.79
N SER A 82 -6.15 -10.70 4.55
CA SER A 82 -4.85 -11.34 4.66
C SER A 82 -4.91 -12.68 5.39
N GLU A 83 -5.84 -12.90 6.32
CA GLU A 83 -5.98 -14.20 6.99
C GLU A 83 -6.24 -15.34 5.99
N SER A 84 -7.20 -15.17 5.08
CA SER A 84 -7.45 -16.17 4.04
C SER A 84 -6.26 -16.34 3.10
N LEU A 85 -5.61 -15.24 2.71
CA LEU A 85 -4.42 -15.29 1.84
C LEU A 85 -3.26 -16.04 2.51
N PHE A 86 -3.01 -15.78 3.78
CA PHE A 86 -1.96 -16.46 4.53
C PHE A 86 -2.30 -17.94 4.73
N SER A 87 -3.57 -18.29 4.96
CA SER A 87 -3.99 -19.70 5.01
C SER A 87 -3.70 -20.43 3.69
N ASP A 88 -4.05 -19.82 2.56
CA ASP A 88 -3.81 -20.39 1.24
C ASP A 88 -2.31 -20.55 0.94
N ILE A 89 -1.49 -19.56 1.30
CA ILE A 89 -0.03 -19.61 1.13
C ILE A 89 0.58 -20.64 2.08
N HIS A 90 0.11 -20.71 3.32
CA HIS A 90 0.59 -21.63 4.34
C HIS A 90 0.41 -23.09 3.92
N SER A 91 -0.70 -23.44 3.29
CA SER A 91 -0.93 -24.79 2.76
C SER A 91 0.09 -25.25 1.70
N GLN A 92 0.89 -24.31 1.15
CA GLN A 92 1.91 -24.59 0.12
C GLN A 92 3.33 -24.69 0.70
N VAL A 93 3.50 -24.37 1.98
CA VAL A 93 4.79 -24.36 2.67
C VAL A 93 4.99 -25.73 3.36
N PRO A 94 6.17 -26.37 3.24
CA PRO A 94 6.44 -27.62 3.96
C PRO A 94 6.38 -27.43 5.48
N GLN A 95 5.77 -28.38 6.21
CA GLN A 95 5.61 -28.36 7.68
C GLN A 95 6.91 -28.09 8.45
N SER A 96 8.07 -28.53 7.94
CA SER A 96 9.37 -28.28 8.56
C SER A 96 9.76 -26.79 8.66
N SER A 97 9.14 -25.93 7.84
CA SER A 97 9.36 -24.48 7.85
C SER A 97 8.40 -23.71 8.77
N GLU A 98 7.35 -24.35 9.28
CA GLU A 98 6.26 -23.69 10.02
C GLU A 98 6.70 -23.21 11.42
N SER A 99 7.55 -23.99 12.10
CA SER A 99 7.93 -23.74 13.50
C SER A 99 8.67 -22.42 13.74
N GLN A 100 9.14 -21.73 12.70
CA GLN A 100 9.96 -20.51 12.83
C GLN A 100 9.25 -19.22 12.43
N MET A 101 8.11 -19.28 11.75
CA MET A 101 7.51 -18.10 11.11
C MET A 101 6.40 -17.49 11.99
N LYS A 102 6.76 -16.47 12.77
CA LYS A 102 5.81 -15.69 13.59
C LYS A 102 5.32 -14.48 12.80
N ARG A 103 4.00 -14.36 12.63
CA ARG A 103 3.36 -13.30 11.83
C ARG A 103 3.78 -11.89 12.22
N TYR A 104 3.74 -11.54 13.52
CA TYR A 104 4.03 -10.17 14.00
C TYR A 104 5.37 -10.04 14.71
N ARG A 105 6.47 -10.54 14.12
CA ARG A 105 7.80 -10.48 14.76
C ARG A 105 8.25 -9.04 15.04
N LEU A 106 8.01 -8.11 14.11
CA LEU A 106 8.34 -6.70 14.28
C LEU A 106 7.21 -5.90 14.93
N GLY A 107 6.03 -6.49 15.11
CA GLY A 107 4.86 -5.80 15.66
C GLY A 107 5.09 -5.21 17.05
N LYS A 108 6.03 -5.73 17.84
CA LYS A 108 6.42 -5.17 19.15
C LYS A 108 7.07 -3.78 19.06
N TYR A 109 7.57 -3.39 17.90
CA TYR A 109 8.22 -2.10 17.66
C TYR A 109 7.25 -1.01 17.18
N TRP A 110 5.93 -1.25 17.24
CA TRP A 110 4.93 -0.25 16.88
C TRP A 110 5.08 1.11 17.61
N PRO A 111 5.55 1.20 18.88
CA PRO A 111 5.75 2.51 19.50
C PRO A 111 6.87 3.31 18.82
N ILE A 112 7.89 2.63 18.27
CA ILE A 112 8.96 3.28 17.52
C ILE A 112 8.39 3.89 16.23
N ALA A 113 7.45 3.21 15.56
CA ALA A 113 6.78 3.78 14.39
C ALA A 113 5.97 5.03 14.73
N VAL A 114 5.28 5.07 15.88
CA VAL A 114 4.59 6.28 16.35
C VAL A 114 5.57 7.43 16.59
N VAL A 115 6.70 7.16 17.25
CA VAL A 115 7.75 8.18 17.46
C VAL A 115 8.29 8.68 16.13
N LEU A 116 8.59 7.79 15.17
CA LEU A 116 9.08 8.18 13.85
C LEU A 116 8.06 9.01 13.08
N GLY A 117 6.78 8.62 13.08
CA GLY A 117 5.70 9.38 12.45
C GLY A 117 5.51 10.75 13.08
N THR A 118 5.57 10.84 14.41
CA THR A 118 5.49 12.11 15.15
C THR A 118 6.66 13.02 14.82
N THR A 119 7.90 12.49 14.84
CA THR A 119 9.10 13.25 14.47
C THR A 119 9.03 13.75 13.03
N PHE A 120 8.53 12.92 12.11
CA PHE A 120 8.36 13.31 10.71
C PHE A 120 7.29 14.41 10.54
N ALA A 121 6.20 14.36 11.30
CA ALA A 121 5.20 15.43 11.31
C ALA A 121 5.82 16.76 11.77
N ILE A 122 6.52 16.75 12.91
CA ILE A 122 7.11 17.95 13.51
C ILE A 122 8.18 18.56 12.62
N LEU A 123 9.08 17.76 12.07
CA LEU A 123 10.21 18.26 11.28
C LEU A 123 9.85 18.58 9.83
N GLY A 124 8.89 17.86 9.24
CA GLY A 124 8.62 17.91 7.81
C GLY A 124 7.32 18.61 7.40
N ASN A 125 6.33 18.70 8.31
CA ASN A 125 4.96 19.10 7.93
C ASN A 125 4.40 20.25 8.78
N ILE A 126 4.86 20.40 10.01
CA ILE A 126 4.47 21.51 10.88
C ILE A 126 5.40 22.69 10.61
N ASN A 127 4.93 23.66 9.83
CA ASN A 127 5.68 24.89 9.62
C ASN A 127 5.49 25.83 10.81
N GLY A 128 6.52 25.98 11.63
CA GLY A 128 6.49 26.82 12.83
C GLY A 128 6.26 28.31 12.54
N SER A 129 6.50 28.78 11.31
CA SER A 129 6.27 30.18 10.96
C SER A 129 4.81 30.51 10.65
N SER A 130 3.98 29.51 10.32
CA SER A 130 2.59 29.71 9.93
C SER A 130 1.58 29.35 11.01
N LEU A 131 2.04 28.78 12.13
CA LEU A 131 1.23 28.36 13.26
C LEU A 131 1.57 29.21 14.49
N SER A 132 0.54 29.72 15.17
CA SER A 132 0.73 30.38 16.45
C SER A 132 0.37 29.43 17.59
N LEU A 133 1.33 29.19 18.48
CA LEU A 133 1.13 28.44 19.73
C LEU A 133 0.98 29.36 20.95
N ASP A 134 0.82 30.67 20.72
CA ASP A 134 0.49 31.62 21.76
C ASP A 134 -0.99 31.49 22.14
N SER A 135 -1.28 31.23 23.41
CA SER A 135 -2.65 31.05 23.91
C SER A 135 -3.52 32.30 23.79
N GLU A 136 -2.91 33.48 23.64
CA GLU A 136 -3.65 34.74 23.43
C GLU A 136 -4.04 34.96 21.97
N SER A 137 -3.49 34.19 21.03
CA SER A 137 -3.76 34.33 19.61
C SER A 137 -5.11 33.74 19.21
N GLU A 138 -5.86 34.43 18.37
CA GLU A 138 -7.16 33.97 17.86
C GLU A 138 -7.06 32.68 17.03
N ILE A 139 -5.91 32.42 16.40
CA ILE A 139 -5.62 31.22 15.61
C ILE A 139 -5.04 30.07 16.44
N PHE A 140 -4.87 30.22 17.75
CA PHE A 140 -4.25 29.20 18.61
C PHE A 140 -4.94 27.85 18.50
N VAL A 141 -6.27 27.83 18.66
CA VAL A 141 -7.07 26.59 18.65
C VAL A 141 -6.98 25.90 17.30
N THR A 142 -7.04 26.65 16.20
CA THR A 142 -6.90 26.08 14.86
C THR A 142 -5.49 25.55 14.62
N SER A 143 -4.47 26.30 15.03
CA SER A 143 -3.07 25.91 14.88
C SER A 143 -2.75 24.63 15.65
N ALA A 144 -3.24 24.53 16.89
CA ALA A 144 -3.14 23.34 17.71
C ALA A 144 -3.87 22.14 17.08
N ALA A 145 -5.06 22.35 16.51
CA ALA A 145 -5.81 21.31 15.81
C ALA A 145 -5.07 20.80 14.56
N ILE A 146 -4.50 21.70 13.74
CA ILE A 146 -3.68 21.33 12.58
C ILE A 146 -2.46 20.53 13.02
N ALA A 147 -1.71 21.01 14.02
CA ALA A 147 -0.53 20.32 14.54
C ALA A 147 -0.87 18.92 15.07
N PHE A 148 -1.95 18.80 15.85
CA PHE A 148 -2.46 17.52 16.32
C PHE A 148 -2.84 16.60 15.15
N GLY A 149 -3.58 17.11 14.17
CA GLY A 149 -3.99 16.36 12.99
C GLY A 149 -2.78 15.82 12.22
N GLN A 150 -1.75 16.64 12.00
CA GLN A 150 -0.51 16.23 11.33
C GLN A 150 0.21 15.12 12.10
N ILE A 151 0.41 15.29 13.41
CA ILE A 151 1.04 14.28 14.27
C ILE A 151 0.25 12.97 14.24
N PHE A 152 -1.07 13.06 14.38
CA PHE A 152 -1.95 11.90 14.36
C PHE A 152 -1.89 11.17 13.02
N MET A 153 -2.05 11.89 11.91
CA MET A 153 -2.01 11.35 10.56
C MET A 153 -0.70 10.62 10.28
N TRP A 154 0.46 11.27 10.50
CA TRP A 154 1.75 10.66 10.22
C TRP A 154 2.10 9.50 11.17
N SER A 155 1.60 9.53 12.41
CA SER A 155 1.68 8.38 13.31
C SER A 155 0.90 7.18 12.78
N ILE A 156 -0.32 7.39 12.26
CA ILE A 156 -1.13 6.34 11.63
C ILE A 156 -0.46 5.81 10.36
N VAL A 157 0.09 6.70 9.51
CA VAL A 157 0.86 6.31 8.32
C VAL A 157 2.03 5.41 8.73
N ALA A 158 2.86 5.84 9.68
CA ALA A 158 4.04 5.08 10.10
C ALA A 158 3.68 3.72 10.70
N VAL A 159 2.65 3.65 11.54
CA VAL A 159 2.17 2.38 12.13
C VAL A 159 1.63 1.45 11.04
N THR A 160 0.84 1.96 10.12
CA THR A 160 0.27 1.17 9.00
C THR A 160 1.38 0.61 8.12
N LEU A 161 2.35 1.44 7.72
CA LEU A 161 3.50 1.02 6.93
C LEU A 161 4.35 -0.03 7.65
N LEU A 162 4.57 0.10 8.97
CA LEU A 162 5.30 -0.90 9.75
C LEU A 162 4.62 -2.28 9.67
N PHE A 163 3.30 -2.34 9.85
CA PHE A 163 2.58 -3.61 9.83
C PHE A 163 2.53 -4.24 8.45
N VAL A 164 2.31 -3.44 7.41
CA VAL A 164 2.35 -3.91 6.02
C VAL A 164 3.75 -4.41 5.66
N PHE A 165 4.80 -3.66 6.02
CA PHE A 165 6.18 -4.09 5.83
C PHE A 165 6.51 -5.40 6.56
N ASN A 166 5.99 -5.58 7.77
CA ASN A 166 6.16 -6.82 8.52
C ASN A 166 5.47 -8.01 7.82
N ASP A 167 4.27 -7.83 7.27
CA ASP A 167 3.59 -8.85 6.46
C ASP A 167 4.38 -9.16 5.17
N ASP A 168 4.99 -8.17 4.54
CA ASP A 168 5.83 -8.38 3.35
C ASP A 168 7.10 -9.14 3.66
N LEU A 169 7.76 -8.84 4.77
CA LEU A 169 8.91 -9.61 5.23
C LEU A 169 8.53 -11.08 5.49
N LEU A 170 7.33 -11.31 6.00
CA LEU A 170 6.81 -12.65 6.21
C LEU A 170 6.52 -13.35 4.88
N LEU A 171 5.88 -12.69 3.92
CA LEU A 171 5.67 -13.20 2.56
C LEU A 171 7.00 -13.47 1.83
N TYR A 172 7.99 -12.60 2.01
CA TYR A 172 9.35 -12.80 1.49
C TYR A 172 10.00 -14.05 2.08
N GLN A 173 9.79 -14.33 3.36
CA GLN A 173 10.26 -15.55 4.02
C GLN A 173 9.51 -16.78 3.53
N TYR A 174 8.17 -16.74 3.45
CA TYR A 174 7.38 -17.83 2.88
C TYR A 174 7.82 -18.14 1.45
N GLY A 175 8.09 -17.09 0.66
CA GLY A 175 8.55 -17.25 -0.71
C GLY A 175 9.86 -18.03 -0.83
N LYS A 176 10.69 -18.11 0.22
CA LYS A 176 11.92 -18.93 0.20
C LYS A 176 11.62 -20.42 0.30
N SER A 177 10.56 -20.79 1.00
CA SER A 177 10.20 -22.19 1.30
C SER A 177 9.12 -22.76 0.38
N VAL A 178 8.36 -21.91 -0.32
CA VAL A 178 7.31 -22.37 -1.23
C VAL A 178 7.90 -23.18 -2.39
N ARG A 179 7.31 -24.35 -2.64
CA ARG A 179 7.62 -25.18 -3.80
C ARG A 179 6.99 -24.59 -5.06
N VAL A 180 7.82 -24.24 -6.04
CA VAL A 180 7.34 -23.71 -7.31
C VAL A 180 7.09 -24.85 -8.30
N ASN A 181 5.86 -24.95 -8.78
CA ASN A 181 5.53 -25.79 -9.93
C ASN A 181 5.36 -24.90 -11.16
N ILE A 182 6.31 -24.97 -12.10
CA ILE A 182 6.29 -24.17 -13.34
C ILE A 182 5.07 -24.43 -14.22
N TYR A 183 4.42 -25.59 -14.08
CA TYR A 183 3.21 -25.95 -14.83
C TYR A 183 1.91 -25.48 -14.16
N ASN A 184 1.97 -25.02 -12.91
CA ASN A 184 0.82 -24.48 -12.19
C ASN A 184 1.25 -23.29 -11.33
N LEU A 185 1.52 -22.17 -11.99
CA LEU A 185 1.92 -20.92 -11.33
C LEU A 185 0.75 -20.19 -10.67
N ASP A 186 -0.50 -20.59 -10.94
CA ASP A 186 -1.69 -19.90 -10.41
C ASP A 186 -1.82 -20.03 -8.90
N ARG A 187 -1.25 -21.10 -8.33
CA ARG A 187 -1.11 -21.26 -6.87
C ARG A 187 -0.28 -20.13 -6.23
N LEU A 188 0.60 -19.49 -6.99
CA LEU A 188 1.45 -18.39 -6.53
C LEU A 188 0.78 -17.01 -6.65
N ASN A 189 -0.42 -16.93 -7.25
CA ASN A 189 -1.14 -15.66 -7.42
C ASN A 189 -1.50 -15.01 -6.07
N GLY A 190 -1.54 -15.78 -4.97
CA GLY A 190 -1.71 -15.24 -3.61
C GLY A 190 -0.68 -14.17 -3.26
N PHE A 191 0.59 -14.36 -3.64
CA PHE A 191 1.65 -13.36 -3.44
C PHE A 191 1.40 -12.09 -4.25
N GLY A 192 0.93 -12.25 -5.49
CA GLY A 192 0.57 -11.12 -6.35
C GLY A 192 -0.63 -10.33 -5.83
N ARG A 193 -1.66 -11.02 -5.32
CA ARG A 193 -2.86 -10.39 -4.74
C ARG A 193 -2.54 -9.66 -3.45
N ALA A 194 -1.68 -10.23 -2.60
CA ALA A 194 -1.18 -9.58 -1.39
C ALA A 194 -0.48 -8.26 -1.72
N ALA A 195 0.52 -8.31 -2.60
CA ALA A 195 1.26 -7.13 -3.07
C ALA A 195 0.32 -6.08 -3.69
N LEU A 196 -0.66 -6.50 -4.50
CA LEU A 196 -1.60 -5.59 -5.15
C LEU A 196 -2.49 -4.86 -4.14
N SER A 197 -2.95 -5.56 -3.10
CA SER A 197 -3.80 -4.95 -2.08
C SER A 197 -3.04 -3.89 -1.27
N GLN A 198 -1.79 -4.17 -0.90
CA GLN A 198 -0.95 -3.23 -0.15
C GLN A 198 -0.55 -2.04 -1.02
N PHE A 199 -0.24 -2.29 -2.29
CA PHE A 199 0.01 -1.24 -3.27
C PHE A 199 -1.20 -0.33 -3.44
N LEU A 200 -2.41 -0.88 -3.57
CA LEU A 200 -3.64 -0.09 -3.69
C LEU A 200 -3.87 0.81 -2.46
N MET A 201 -3.53 0.35 -1.26
CA MET A 201 -3.61 1.17 -0.05
C MET A 201 -2.67 2.38 -0.14
N VAL A 202 -1.42 2.20 -0.58
CA VAL A 202 -0.45 3.29 -0.73
C VAL A 202 -0.87 4.26 -1.85
N ILE A 203 -1.29 3.73 -2.99
CA ILE A 203 -1.79 4.53 -4.11
C ILE A 203 -3.05 5.30 -3.73
N GLY A 204 -3.98 4.68 -2.99
CA GLY A 204 -5.17 5.34 -2.48
C GLY A 204 -4.82 6.48 -1.52
N ALA A 205 -3.85 6.27 -0.63
CA ALA A 205 -3.35 7.31 0.26
C ALA A 205 -2.72 8.47 -0.51
N LEU A 206 -1.89 8.17 -1.53
CA LEU A 206 -1.31 9.19 -2.43
C LEU A 206 -2.37 9.93 -3.23
N ALA A 207 -3.46 9.26 -3.64
CA ALA A 207 -4.56 9.94 -4.32
C ALA A 207 -5.33 10.87 -3.37
N LEU A 208 -5.36 10.61 -2.06
CA LEU A 208 -5.99 11.55 -1.12
C LEU A 208 -5.15 12.81 -0.88
N THR A 209 -3.83 12.79 -1.13
CA THR A 209 -3.00 14.00 -0.96
C THR A 209 -3.35 15.10 -1.97
N THR A 210 -4.09 14.77 -3.04
CA THR A 210 -4.68 15.77 -3.96
C THR A 210 -5.61 16.75 -3.22
N LEU A 211 -6.19 16.35 -2.08
CA LEU A 211 -7.05 17.22 -1.30
C LEU A 211 -6.31 18.46 -0.80
N GLN A 212 -4.99 18.40 -0.61
CA GLN A 212 -4.19 19.57 -0.20
C GLN A 212 -4.10 20.66 -1.26
N SER A 213 -4.42 20.36 -2.52
CA SER A 213 -4.43 21.31 -3.62
C SER A 213 -5.84 21.62 -4.10
N LEU A 214 -6.74 21.85 -3.15
CA LEU A 214 -7.98 22.54 -3.47
C LEU A 214 -7.75 24.01 -3.84
N ASP A 215 -6.54 24.54 -3.61
CA ASP A 215 -6.12 25.86 -4.04
C ASP A 215 -5.31 25.83 -5.34
N ARG A 216 -5.38 26.96 -6.05
CA ARG A 216 -5.05 27.22 -7.46
C ARG A 216 -3.63 26.84 -7.94
N ASP A 217 -2.70 26.64 -7.01
CA ASP A 217 -1.28 26.50 -7.31
C ASP A 217 -0.75 25.14 -6.85
N PHE A 218 -0.17 24.37 -7.78
CA PHE A 218 0.60 23.19 -7.43
C PHE A 218 1.87 23.60 -6.66
N GLN A 219 1.80 23.54 -5.33
CA GLN A 219 2.94 23.75 -4.46
C GLN A 219 3.62 22.42 -4.16
N TRP A 220 4.80 22.20 -4.74
CA TRP A 220 5.59 20.97 -4.54
C TRP A 220 5.76 20.59 -3.07
N VAL A 221 5.90 21.59 -2.18
CA VAL A 221 6.09 21.40 -0.74
C VAL A 221 4.94 20.59 -0.11
N ASN A 222 3.71 20.79 -0.56
CA ASN A 222 2.54 20.09 -0.01
C ASN A 222 2.55 18.60 -0.36
N TYR A 223 3.09 18.21 -1.51
CA TYR A 223 3.09 16.82 -1.99
C TYR A 223 4.38 16.06 -1.72
N ALA A 224 5.50 16.78 -1.58
CA ALA A 224 6.83 16.20 -1.51
C ALA A 224 6.91 15.10 -0.43
N ASN A 225 6.40 15.38 0.77
CA ASN A 225 6.39 14.42 1.88
C ASN A 225 5.57 13.16 1.57
N GLY A 226 4.39 13.34 0.97
CA GLY A 226 3.55 12.22 0.54
C GLY A 226 4.29 11.35 -0.47
N LEU A 227 4.97 11.94 -1.45
CA LEU A 227 5.71 11.22 -2.49
C LEU A 227 6.98 10.54 -1.96
N TYR A 228 7.74 11.22 -1.09
CA TYR A 228 8.94 10.68 -0.47
C TYR A 228 8.66 9.44 0.40
N VAL A 229 7.47 9.35 1.00
CA VAL A 229 7.07 8.18 1.77
C VAL A 229 6.34 7.17 0.89
N GLY A 230 5.39 7.62 0.07
CA GLY A 230 4.50 6.75 -0.70
C GLY A 230 5.20 6.00 -1.83
N ILE A 231 6.03 6.67 -2.65
CA ILE A 231 6.69 6.01 -3.80
C ILE A 231 7.64 4.90 -3.33
N PRO A 232 8.57 5.14 -2.39
CA PRO A 232 9.44 4.07 -1.90
C PRO A 232 8.66 2.93 -1.24
N SER A 233 7.61 3.25 -0.46
CA SER A 233 6.75 2.24 0.15
C SER A 233 6.07 1.36 -0.89
N ALA A 234 5.50 1.95 -1.93
CA ALA A 234 4.86 1.22 -3.02
C ALA A 234 5.85 0.28 -3.75
N ILE A 235 7.07 0.76 -4.03
CA ILE A 235 8.12 -0.07 -4.66
C ILE A 235 8.48 -1.25 -3.75
N ILE A 236 8.70 -0.99 -2.45
CA ILE A 236 9.05 -2.03 -1.48
C ILE A 236 7.93 -3.08 -1.38
N PHE A 237 6.67 -2.66 -1.25
CA PHE A 237 5.54 -3.57 -1.06
C PHE A 237 5.23 -4.43 -2.30
N VAL A 238 5.56 -3.95 -3.51
CA VAL A 238 5.45 -4.79 -4.71
C VAL A 238 6.64 -5.75 -4.83
N LEU A 239 7.86 -5.22 -4.69
CA LEU A 239 9.05 -5.99 -5.01
C LEU A 239 9.38 -7.01 -3.93
N LEU A 240 9.30 -6.64 -2.65
CA LEU A 240 9.78 -7.47 -1.55
C LEU A 240 9.07 -8.84 -1.48
N PRO A 241 7.73 -8.95 -1.43
CA PRO A 241 7.06 -10.25 -1.37
C PRO A 241 7.19 -11.07 -2.67
N THR A 242 7.35 -10.42 -3.83
CA THR A 242 7.37 -11.09 -5.14
C THR A 242 8.77 -11.52 -5.59
N TRP A 243 9.83 -10.87 -5.07
CA TRP A 243 11.20 -11.06 -5.51
C TRP A 243 11.70 -12.48 -5.32
N THR A 244 11.46 -13.06 -4.15
CA THR A 244 11.92 -14.42 -3.83
C THR A 244 11.23 -15.44 -4.72
N ILE A 245 9.91 -15.31 -4.91
CA ILE A 245 9.17 -16.22 -5.79
C ILE A 245 9.66 -16.10 -7.23
N ARG A 246 9.91 -14.87 -7.73
CA ARG A 246 10.51 -14.66 -9.05
C ARG A 246 11.85 -15.38 -9.19
N LYS A 247 12.70 -15.31 -8.18
CA LYS A 247 13.99 -16.02 -8.16
C LYS A 247 13.79 -17.53 -8.24
N ASN A 248 12.84 -18.07 -7.49
CA ASN A 248 12.53 -19.50 -7.47
C ASN A 248 11.95 -19.96 -8.83
N ILE A 249 10.99 -19.22 -9.41
CA ILE A 249 10.45 -19.51 -10.75
C ILE A 249 11.57 -19.55 -11.78
N ARG A 250 12.48 -18.57 -11.77
CA ARG A 250 13.61 -18.53 -12.71
C ARG A 250 14.53 -19.75 -12.54
N ARG A 251 14.79 -20.16 -11.29
CA ARG A 251 15.62 -21.34 -11.01
C ARG A 251 14.97 -22.62 -11.52
N GLU A 252 13.71 -22.88 -11.17
CA GLU A 252 12.99 -24.08 -11.61
C GLU A 252 12.82 -24.13 -13.13
N LYS A 253 12.55 -22.97 -13.76
CA LYS A 253 12.50 -22.84 -15.22
C LYS A 253 13.84 -23.18 -15.87
N ALA A 254 14.95 -22.67 -15.33
CA ALA A 254 16.29 -22.98 -15.84
C ALA A 254 16.63 -24.48 -15.70
N GLN A 255 16.29 -25.09 -14.56
CA GLN A 255 16.50 -26.52 -14.32
C GLN A 255 15.66 -27.39 -15.27
N ALA A 256 14.38 -27.05 -15.47
CA ALA A 256 13.51 -27.77 -16.40
C ALA A 256 14.02 -27.66 -17.84
N LEU A 257 14.44 -26.48 -18.29
CA LEU A 257 15.00 -26.30 -19.63
C LEU A 257 16.32 -27.06 -19.80
N ALA A 258 17.19 -27.07 -18.78
CA ALA A 258 18.42 -27.85 -18.82
C ALA A 258 18.13 -29.36 -18.98
N SER A 259 17.20 -29.90 -18.18
CA SER A 259 16.78 -31.31 -18.26
C SER A 259 16.22 -31.66 -19.64
N ILE A 260 15.33 -30.83 -20.18
CA ILE A 260 14.72 -31.05 -21.51
C ILE A 260 15.80 -30.99 -22.60
N ASN A 261 16.73 -30.03 -22.53
CA ASN A 261 17.81 -29.93 -23.50
C ASN A 261 18.75 -31.14 -23.45
N THR A 262 19.07 -31.66 -22.27
CA THR A 262 19.83 -32.90 -22.12
C THR A 262 19.08 -34.09 -22.72
N GLU A 263 17.78 -34.22 -22.47
CA GLU A 263 16.96 -35.28 -23.07
C GLU A 263 16.87 -35.18 -24.60
N ILE A 264 16.79 -33.96 -25.16
CA ILE A 264 16.84 -33.73 -26.61
C ILE A 264 18.18 -34.18 -27.19
N GLN A 265 19.30 -33.84 -26.53
CA GLN A 265 20.64 -34.24 -26.98
C GLN A 265 20.85 -35.76 -26.94
N LEU A 266 20.23 -36.45 -25.98
CA LEU A 266 20.29 -37.91 -25.85
C LEU A 266 19.26 -38.64 -26.72
N SER A 267 18.29 -37.92 -27.30
CA SER A 267 17.27 -38.54 -28.14
C SER A 267 17.82 -38.95 -29.50
N SER A 268 17.38 -40.11 -29.99
CA SER A 268 17.74 -40.61 -31.31
C SER A 268 17.27 -39.63 -32.40
N THR A 269 18.15 -39.32 -33.35
CA THR A 269 17.81 -38.60 -34.58
C THR A 269 17.29 -39.53 -35.68
N GLY A 270 17.05 -40.80 -35.34
CA GLY A 270 16.42 -41.78 -36.21
C GLY A 270 15.05 -41.30 -36.70
N LEU A 271 14.74 -41.61 -37.95
CA LEU A 271 13.45 -41.28 -38.58
C LEU A 271 12.34 -42.28 -38.22
N ASP A 272 12.55 -43.13 -37.21
CA ASP A 272 11.50 -44.00 -36.71
C ASP A 272 10.43 -43.18 -36.00
N ASN A 273 9.18 -43.65 -36.11
CA ASN A 273 8.01 -42.90 -35.68
C ASN A 273 8.04 -42.61 -34.16
N GLU A 274 8.60 -43.52 -33.35
CA GLU A 274 8.68 -43.36 -31.90
C GLU A 274 9.68 -42.25 -31.50
N SER A 275 10.87 -42.25 -32.09
CA SER A 275 11.89 -41.22 -31.87
C SER A 275 11.39 -39.83 -32.29
N LEU A 276 10.70 -39.73 -33.43
CA LEU A 276 10.12 -38.47 -33.91
C LEU A 276 9.03 -37.94 -32.97
N VAL A 277 8.12 -38.80 -32.50
CA VAL A 277 7.06 -38.40 -31.55
C VAL A 277 7.67 -37.91 -30.23
N ARG A 278 8.67 -38.61 -29.70
CA ARG A 278 9.36 -38.22 -28.47
C ARG A 278 10.08 -36.87 -28.62
N LEU A 279 10.83 -36.68 -29.71
CA LEU A 279 11.55 -35.43 -29.97
C LEU A 279 10.59 -34.25 -30.11
N ASN A 280 9.50 -34.41 -30.87
CA ASN A 280 8.47 -33.38 -31.01
C ASN A 280 7.83 -33.04 -29.65
N GLY A 281 7.56 -34.05 -28.82
CA GLY A 281 7.07 -33.85 -27.45
C GLY A 281 8.03 -33.05 -26.58
N LEU A 282 9.34 -33.30 -26.66
CA LEU A 282 10.37 -32.56 -25.93
C LEU A 282 10.48 -31.11 -26.41
N ILE A 283 10.43 -30.88 -27.74
CA ILE A 283 10.45 -29.53 -28.33
C ILE A 283 9.22 -28.73 -27.88
N ALA A 284 8.03 -29.33 -27.95
CA ALA A 284 6.80 -28.68 -27.49
C ALA A 284 6.86 -28.35 -25.99
N ARG A 285 7.37 -29.28 -25.17
CA ARG A 285 7.55 -29.05 -23.73
C ARG A 285 8.57 -27.94 -23.44
N ARG A 286 9.68 -27.88 -24.18
CA ARG A 286 10.67 -26.80 -24.08
C ARG A 286 10.00 -25.46 -24.37
N ASP A 287 9.26 -25.38 -25.46
CA ASP A 287 8.58 -24.15 -25.89
C ASP A 287 7.56 -23.67 -24.85
N GLN A 288 6.75 -24.59 -24.30
CA GLN A 288 5.83 -24.30 -23.21
C GLN A 288 6.54 -23.72 -21.98
N VAL A 289 7.65 -24.34 -21.54
CA VAL A 289 8.43 -23.85 -20.40
C VAL A 289 9.06 -22.48 -20.72
N GLN A 290 9.53 -22.25 -21.94
CA GLN A 290 10.07 -20.96 -22.38
C GLN A 290 9.04 -19.84 -22.34
N HIS A 291 7.78 -20.11 -22.71
CA HIS A 291 6.68 -19.14 -22.70
C HIS A 291 6.01 -18.98 -21.34
N THR A 292 6.33 -19.84 -20.37
CA THR A 292 5.81 -19.72 -19.00
C THR A 292 6.27 -18.41 -18.35
N ARG A 293 5.33 -17.70 -17.70
CA ARG A 293 5.59 -16.41 -17.01
C ARG A 293 6.68 -16.53 -15.94
N THR A 294 7.41 -15.43 -15.72
CA THR A 294 8.55 -15.39 -14.76
C THR A 294 8.22 -14.73 -13.43
N TRP A 295 7.07 -14.07 -13.33
CA TRP A 295 6.59 -13.41 -12.12
C TRP A 295 5.41 -14.19 -11.51
N PRO A 296 5.24 -14.12 -10.16
CA PRO A 296 4.11 -14.76 -9.47
C PRO A 296 2.75 -14.12 -9.76
N MET A 297 2.72 -13.06 -10.56
CA MET A 297 1.51 -12.33 -10.95
C MET A 297 1.06 -12.77 -12.33
N ASP A 298 -0.25 -12.99 -12.49
CA ASP A 298 -0.84 -13.20 -13.80
C ASP A 298 -0.98 -11.86 -14.54
N ILE A 299 -1.39 -11.91 -15.81
CA ILE A 299 -1.57 -10.71 -16.63
C ILE A 299 -2.66 -9.79 -16.05
N SER A 300 -3.69 -10.36 -15.42
CA SER A 300 -4.77 -9.60 -14.80
C SER A 300 -4.27 -8.74 -13.63
N ILE A 301 -3.52 -9.34 -12.69
CA ILE A 301 -2.92 -8.64 -11.55
C ILE A 301 -1.93 -7.58 -12.06
N PHE A 302 -1.08 -7.92 -13.02
CA PHE A 302 -0.12 -6.96 -13.60
C PHE A 302 -0.82 -5.76 -14.25
N SER A 303 -1.90 -5.99 -15.00
CA SER A 303 -2.68 -4.90 -15.60
C SER A 303 -3.26 -3.97 -14.53
N ARG A 304 -3.77 -4.52 -13.41
CA ARG A 304 -4.29 -3.71 -12.29
C ARG A 304 -3.22 -2.85 -11.65
N PHE A 305 -2.00 -3.35 -11.46
CA PHE A 305 -0.88 -2.52 -11.01
C PHE A 305 -0.65 -1.34 -11.94
N LEU A 306 -0.59 -1.60 -13.26
CA LEU A 306 -0.38 -0.57 -14.26
C LEU A 306 -1.50 0.48 -14.22
N PHE A 307 -2.76 0.07 -14.17
CA PHE A 307 -3.89 0.99 -14.05
C PHE A 307 -3.84 1.82 -12.76
N TYR A 308 -3.47 1.19 -11.63
CA TYR A 308 -3.44 1.86 -10.34
C TYR A 308 -2.33 2.91 -10.24
N ILE A 309 -1.19 2.75 -10.94
CA ILE A 309 -0.14 3.78 -11.01
C ILE A 309 -0.68 5.11 -11.55
N PHE A 310 -1.69 5.07 -12.42
CA PHE A 310 -2.28 6.29 -12.99
C PHE A 310 -3.32 6.96 -12.07
N ILE A 311 -3.77 6.31 -10.99
CA ILE A 311 -4.78 6.90 -10.10
C ILE A 311 -4.32 8.24 -9.52
N PRO A 312 -3.13 8.37 -8.90
CA PRO A 312 -2.74 9.66 -8.30
C PRO A 312 -2.54 10.78 -9.34
N PRO A 313 -1.84 10.57 -10.47
CA PRO A 313 -1.76 11.58 -11.53
C PRO A 313 -3.12 11.98 -12.10
N LEU A 314 -4.03 11.01 -12.30
CA LEU A 314 -5.39 11.30 -12.79
C LEU A 314 -6.21 12.07 -11.76
N ALA A 315 -6.03 11.77 -10.47
CA ALA A 315 -6.69 12.52 -9.40
C ALA A 315 -6.17 13.96 -9.33
N TRP A 316 -4.87 14.20 -9.54
CA TRP A 316 -4.32 15.56 -9.66
C TRP A 316 -4.84 16.28 -10.90
N LEU A 317 -4.86 15.61 -12.05
CA LEU A 317 -5.41 16.18 -13.28
C LEU A 317 -6.89 16.52 -13.13
N GLY A 318 -7.66 15.66 -12.46
CA GLY A 318 -9.08 15.88 -12.18
C GLY A 318 -9.31 17.08 -11.26
N ALA A 319 -8.47 17.25 -10.23
CA ALA A 319 -8.51 18.42 -9.36
C ALA A 319 -8.26 19.72 -10.15
N ALA A 320 -7.18 19.75 -10.96
CA ALA A 320 -6.85 20.90 -11.80
C ALA A 320 -7.92 21.19 -12.88
N LEU A 321 -8.55 20.16 -13.45
CA LEU A 321 -9.60 20.35 -14.45
C LEU A 321 -10.89 20.90 -13.84
N MET A 322 -11.30 20.39 -12.68
CA MET A 322 -12.47 20.91 -11.95
C MET A 322 -12.30 22.38 -11.60
N GLU A 323 -11.09 22.78 -11.27
CA GLU A 323 -10.73 24.17 -11.02
C GLU A 323 -10.94 25.05 -12.26
N VAL A 324 -10.38 24.68 -13.43
CA VAL A 324 -10.57 25.42 -14.69
C VAL A 324 -12.05 25.52 -15.07
N MET A 325 -12.84 24.48 -14.82
CA MET A 325 -14.28 24.51 -15.06
C MET A 325 -14.99 25.49 -14.12
N LEU A 326 -14.69 25.49 -12.82
CA LEU A 326 -15.30 26.41 -11.86
C LEU A 326 -14.95 27.87 -12.18
N ASP A 327 -13.70 28.15 -12.54
CA ASP A 327 -13.27 29.48 -12.98
C ASP A 327 -14.04 29.94 -14.22
N SER A 328 -14.22 29.05 -15.20
CA SER A 328 -14.98 29.39 -16.42
C SER A 328 -16.47 29.64 -16.14
N PHE A 329 -17.06 29.01 -15.12
CA PHE A 329 -18.46 29.23 -14.74
C PHE A 329 -18.67 30.47 -13.87
N LEU A 330 -17.67 30.85 -13.05
CA LEU A 330 -17.75 31.99 -12.15
C LEU A 330 -17.27 33.30 -12.79
N ALA A 331 -16.43 33.23 -13.82
CA ALA A 331 -15.91 34.39 -14.55
C ALA A 331 -16.76 34.79 -15.78
N GLY A 332 -17.79 34.01 -16.12
CA GLY A 332 -18.78 34.33 -17.16
C GLY A 332 -20.08 34.83 -16.55
#